data_AF-A0A368CC50-F1
#
_entry.id   AF-A0A368CC50-F1
#
_cell.length_a   1.000
_cell.length_b   1.000
_cell.length_c   1.000
_cell.angle_alpha   90.00
_cell.angle_beta   90.00
_cell.angle_gamma   90.00
#
_symmetry.space_group_name_H-M   'P 1'
#
loop_
_entity.id
_entity.type
_entity.pdbx_description
1 polymer ?
#
loop_
_entity_poly.entity_id
_entity_poly.type
_entity_poly.pdbx_seq_one_letter_code
_entity_poly.pdbx_strand_id
1 'polypeptide(L)'
;MNKTRYFSIYALLAFALIMLAFVVSFLGPTQSAFLLAESGPIEQLSALGYFCCVFYMAVRGGRAYLTRYSYLVVLITFFGCRELDFDKRFTTVGVLKSRFYLSTDIPVFEKLIGLIVIALIIWSVAMIVRNHILSFLEGLRLVSVEATGVAAALLLLGFSKSIDGVARKLAP
;
A
#
# COMPACT_ATOMS: atom_id res chain seq x y z
N MET A 1 -27.72 -2.76 -7.82
CA MET A 1 -26.99 -3.27 -6.63
C MET A 1 -26.78 -2.10 -5.66
N ASN A 2 -27.26 -2.19 -4.41
CA ASN A 2 -27.55 -1.01 -3.56
C ASN A 2 -26.32 -0.26 -3.05
N LYS A 3 -26.20 1.01 -3.48
CA LYS A 3 -25.24 2.05 -3.02
C LYS A 3 -25.10 2.10 -1.49
N THR A 4 -26.20 1.85 -0.78
CA THR A 4 -26.30 1.85 0.70
C THR A 4 -25.46 0.76 1.38
N ARG A 5 -25.36 -0.45 0.80
CA ARG A 5 -24.61 -1.56 1.44
C ARG A 5 -23.11 -1.31 1.44
N TYR A 6 -22.58 -0.71 0.37
CA TYR A 6 -21.17 -0.36 0.28
C TYR A 6 -20.80 0.73 1.29
N PHE A 7 -21.64 1.75 1.42
CA PHE A 7 -21.44 2.81 2.41
C PHE A 7 -21.40 2.25 3.84
N SER A 8 -22.30 1.33 4.19
CA SER A 8 -22.27 0.64 5.50
C SER A 8 -20.98 -0.16 5.71
N ILE A 9 -20.45 -0.81 4.68
CA ILE A 9 -19.19 -1.57 4.76
C ILE A 9 -18.01 -0.61 4.99
N TYR A 10 -17.93 0.50 4.25
CA TYR A 10 -16.87 1.51 4.45
C TYR A 10 -16.94 2.14 5.84
N ALA A 11 -18.14 2.45 6.32
CA ALA A 11 -18.34 3.00 7.67
C ALA A 11 -17.90 2.00 8.75
N LEU A 12 -18.23 0.71 8.58
CA LEU A 12 -17.81 -0.34 9.51
C LEU A 12 -16.30 -0.55 9.50
N LEU A 13 -15.66 -0.55 8.33
CA LEU A 13 -14.21 -0.64 8.21
C LEU A 13 -13.51 0.58 8.83
N ALA A 14 -14.00 1.79 8.56
CA ALA A 14 -13.46 3.01 9.15
C ALA A 14 -13.61 2.99 10.69
N PHE A 15 -14.78 2.57 11.19
CA PHE A 15 -15.00 2.42 12.63
C PHE A 15 -14.07 1.39 13.26
N ALA A 16 -13.88 0.23 12.62
CA ALA A 16 -12.95 -0.80 13.09
C ALA A 16 -11.51 -0.28 13.15
N LEU A 17 -11.07 0.48 12.15
CA LEU A 17 -9.73 1.10 12.13
C LEU A 17 -9.58 2.17 13.22
N ILE A 18 -10.60 3.02 13.44
CA ILE A 18 -10.60 4.02 14.52
C ILE A 18 -10.54 3.33 15.89
N MET A 19 -11.32 2.26 16.09
CA MET A 19 -11.29 1.47 17.31
C MET A 19 -9.94 0.82 17.53
N LEU A 20 -9.32 0.25 16.49
CA LEU A 20 -7.97 -0.29 16.56
C LEU A 20 -6.96 0.79 16.98
N ALA A 21 -7.01 1.97 16.37
CA ALA A 21 -6.13 3.09 16.71
C ALA A 21 -6.34 3.59 18.14
N PHE A 22 -7.60 3.61 18.61
CA PHE A 22 -7.94 3.98 19.98
C PHE A 22 -7.40 2.96 20.99
N VAL A 23 -7.58 1.66 20.72
CA VAL A 23 -7.02 0.58 21.55
C VAL A 23 -5.50 0.70 21.62
N VAL A 24 -4.82 0.86 20.48
CA VAL A 24 -3.35 1.01 20.44
C VAL A 24 -2.88 2.26 21.21
N SER A 25 -3.62 3.36 21.16
CA SER A 25 -3.32 4.58 21.93
C SER A 25 -3.49 4.39 23.44
N PHE A 26 -4.34 3.46 23.86
CA PHE A 26 -4.58 3.14 25.28
C PHE A 26 -3.66 2.03 25.82
N LEU A 27 -2.96 1.30 24.92
CA LEU A 27 -1.93 0.35 25.31
C LEU A 27 -0.69 1.10 25.81
N GLY A 28 -0.10 0.61 26.90
CA GLY A 28 1.13 1.16 27.46
C GLY A 28 2.27 1.21 26.42
N PRO A 29 3.22 2.16 26.55
CA PRO A 29 4.23 2.46 25.53
C PRO A 29 5.09 1.25 25.11
N THR A 30 5.24 0.25 25.98
CA THR A 30 5.96 -0.99 25.68
C THR A 30 5.17 -1.96 24.79
N GLN A 31 3.85 -2.02 24.94
CA GLN A 31 2.99 -2.94 24.18
C GLN A 31 2.63 -2.35 22.82
N SER A 32 2.39 -1.05 22.74
CA SER A 32 2.20 -0.36 21.46
C SER A 32 3.47 -0.39 20.62
N ALA A 33 4.65 -0.22 21.23
CA ALA A 33 5.94 -0.40 20.55
C ALA A 33 6.17 -1.83 20.04
N PHE A 34 5.68 -2.87 20.75
CA PHE A 34 5.77 -4.26 20.27
C PHE A 34 4.82 -4.54 19.10
N LEU A 35 3.60 -3.99 19.14
CA LEU A 35 2.63 -4.13 18.06
C LEU A 35 3.04 -3.37 16.79
N LEU A 36 3.69 -2.22 16.95
CA LEU A 36 4.19 -1.34 15.89
C LEU A 36 5.69 -1.51 15.61
N ALA A 37 6.34 -2.53 16.16
CA ALA A 37 7.75 -2.79 15.92
C ALA A 37 7.99 -3.09 14.43
N GLU A 38 9.18 -2.78 13.90
CA GLU A 38 9.62 -3.34 12.62
C GLU A 38 9.53 -4.87 12.71
N SER A 39 8.81 -5.53 11.80
CA SER A 39 8.36 -6.93 11.80
C SER A 39 7.27 -7.32 12.82
N GLY A 40 6.58 -6.34 13.39
CA GLY A 40 5.48 -6.54 14.33
C GLY A 40 4.27 -7.26 13.72
N PRO A 41 3.33 -7.74 14.57
CA PRO A 41 2.17 -8.49 14.11
C PRO A 41 1.27 -7.68 13.17
N ILE A 42 1.25 -6.35 13.28
CA ILE A 42 0.47 -5.48 12.38
C ILE A 42 1.03 -5.52 10.96
N GLU A 43 2.35 -5.44 10.78
CA GLU A 43 3.01 -5.53 9.47
C GLU A 43 2.86 -6.93 8.84
N GLN A 44 2.93 -7.98 9.65
CA GLN A 44 2.70 -9.34 9.16
C GLN A 44 1.24 -9.57 8.73
N LEU A 45 0.28 -9.02 9.48
CA LEU A 45 -1.14 -9.08 9.14
C LEU A 45 -1.49 -8.22 7.90
N SER A 46 -0.87 -7.04 7.74
CA SER A 46 -1.05 -6.22 6.54
C SER A 46 -0.50 -6.93 5.30
N ALA A 47 0.70 -7.51 5.41
CA ALA A 47 1.30 -8.34 4.35
C ALA A 47 0.39 -9.51 3.97
N LEU A 48 -0.08 -10.28 4.95
CA LEU A 48 -1.00 -11.39 4.72
C LEU A 48 -2.28 -10.91 4.04
N GLY A 49 -2.82 -9.77 4.45
CA GLY A 49 -3.97 -9.11 3.83
C GLY A 49 -3.76 -8.84 2.33
N TYR A 50 -2.59 -8.33 1.95
CA TYR A 50 -2.26 -8.10 0.53
C TYR A 50 -2.22 -9.41 -0.28
N PHE A 51 -1.59 -10.46 0.25
CA PHE A 51 -1.56 -11.77 -0.42
C PHE A 51 -2.94 -12.43 -0.51
N CYS A 52 -3.76 -12.33 0.55
CA CYS A 52 -5.15 -12.77 0.53
C CYS A 52 -5.96 -12.01 -0.53
N CYS A 53 -5.71 -10.71 -0.71
CA CYS A 53 -6.34 -9.91 -1.76
C CYS A 53 -5.97 -10.42 -3.17
N VAL A 54 -4.69 -10.70 -3.41
CA VAL A 54 -4.23 -11.28 -4.69
C VAL A 54 -4.86 -12.64 -4.93
N PHE A 55 -4.90 -13.50 -3.91
CA PHE A 55 -5.54 -14.81 -3.99
C PHE A 55 -7.03 -14.69 -4.31
N TYR A 56 -7.73 -13.78 -3.65
CA TYR A 56 -9.14 -13.51 -3.90
C TYR A 56 -9.39 -13.01 -5.33
N MET A 57 -8.56 -12.10 -5.84
CA MET A 57 -8.62 -11.62 -7.21
C MET A 57 -8.38 -12.74 -8.22
N ALA A 58 -7.46 -13.66 -7.93
CA ALA A 58 -7.18 -14.82 -8.78
C ALA A 58 -8.35 -15.82 -8.80
N VAL A 59 -8.92 -16.15 -7.63
CA VAL A 59 -10.03 -17.11 -7.51
C VAL A 59 -11.32 -16.56 -8.13
N ARG A 60 -11.65 -15.28 -7.87
CA ARG A 60 -12.91 -14.69 -8.32
C ARG A 60 -12.85 -14.11 -9.74
N GLY A 61 -11.70 -13.56 -10.13
CA GLY A 61 -11.51 -12.99 -11.47
C GLY A 61 -11.08 -14.02 -12.52
N GLY A 62 -10.44 -15.12 -12.11
CA GLY A 62 -9.93 -16.14 -13.02
C GLY A 62 -8.82 -15.64 -13.94
N ARG A 63 -8.45 -16.46 -14.94
CA ARG A 63 -7.31 -16.20 -15.85
C ARG A 63 -7.50 -14.94 -16.71
N ALA A 64 -8.72 -14.64 -17.15
CA ALA A 64 -9.01 -13.47 -17.99
C ALA A 64 -8.85 -12.15 -17.23
N TYR A 65 -9.17 -12.13 -15.93
CA TYR A 65 -8.96 -10.96 -15.08
C TYR A 65 -7.47 -10.76 -14.77
N LEU A 66 -6.75 -11.86 -14.50
CA LEU A 66 -5.31 -11.85 -14.24
C LEU A 66 -4.50 -11.32 -15.44
N THR A 67 -4.88 -11.66 -16.67
CA THR A 67 -4.19 -11.17 -17.88
C THR A 67 -4.55 -9.71 -18.18
N ARG A 68 -5.82 -9.32 -18.02
CA ARG A 68 -6.29 -7.96 -18.31
C ARG A 68 -5.85 -6.94 -17.26
N TYR A 69 -5.81 -7.34 -15.99
CA TYR A 69 -5.48 -6.47 -14.85
C TYR A 69 -4.20 -6.92 -14.13
N SER A 70 -3.26 -7.50 -14.90
CA SER A 70 -1.96 -7.97 -14.40
C SER A 70 -1.22 -6.90 -13.60
N TYR A 71 -1.29 -5.65 -14.03
CA TYR A 71 -0.70 -4.50 -13.34
C TYR A 71 -1.24 -4.28 -11.92
N LEU A 72 -2.51 -4.59 -11.63
CA LEU A 72 -3.06 -4.49 -10.27
C LEU A 72 -2.54 -5.61 -9.38
N VAL A 73 -2.49 -6.83 -9.92
CA VAL A 73 -2.02 -8.01 -9.19
C VAL A 73 -0.53 -7.88 -8.85
N VAL A 74 0.26 -7.41 -9.82
CA VAL A 74 1.68 -7.12 -9.63
C VAL A 74 1.87 -6.04 -8.57
N LEU A 75 1.11 -4.94 -8.62
CA LEU A 75 1.21 -3.85 -7.66
C LEU A 75 0.87 -4.28 -6.23
N ILE A 76 -0.23 -5.03 -6.04
CA ILE A 76 -0.65 -5.51 -4.71
C ILE A 76 0.37 -6.51 -4.14
N THR A 77 0.93 -7.37 -5.00
CA THR A 77 2.00 -8.29 -4.61
C THR A 77 3.23 -7.51 -4.14
N PHE A 78 3.63 -6.45 -4.86
CA PHE A 78 4.74 -5.58 -4.43
C PHE A 78 4.46 -4.88 -3.10
N PHE A 79 3.21 -4.47 -2.82
CA PHE A 79 2.86 -3.93 -1.50
C PHE A 79 3.01 -4.97 -0.39
N GLY A 80 2.57 -6.22 -0.61
CA GLY A 80 2.78 -7.31 0.34
C GLY A 80 4.27 -7.60 0.59
N CYS A 81 5.07 -7.64 -0.48
CA CYS A 81 6.52 -7.80 -0.35
C CYS A 81 7.17 -6.63 0.40
N ARG A 82 6.70 -5.39 0.20
CA ARG A 82 7.20 -4.21 0.91
C ARG A 82 6.94 -4.29 2.42
N GLU A 83 5.75 -4.74 2.84
CA GLU A 83 5.42 -4.87 4.26
C GLU A 83 6.18 -6.01 4.94
N LEU A 84 6.56 -7.06 4.20
CA LEU A 84 7.40 -8.14 4.72
C LEU A 84 8.89 -7.78 4.82
N ASP A 85 9.26 -6.52 4.57
CA ASP A 85 10.65 -6.06 4.51
C ASP A 85 11.49 -7.00 3.60
N PHE A 86 10.91 -7.51 2.50
CA PHE A 86 11.63 -8.38 1.57
C PHE A 86 12.87 -7.68 1.00
N ASP A 87 12.85 -6.35 0.92
CA ASP A 87 14.01 -5.55 0.55
C ASP A 87 15.14 -5.67 1.58
N LYS A 88 14.88 -5.75 2.89
CA LYS A 88 15.94 -6.01 3.89
C LYS A 88 16.47 -7.45 3.83
N ARG A 89 15.67 -8.42 3.37
CA ARG A 89 16.09 -9.82 3.22
C ARG A 89 16.85 -10.12 1.92
N PHE A 90 16.60 -9.35 0.87
CA PHE A 90 17.21 -9.55 -0.46
C PHE A 90 18.22 -8.47 -0.86
N THR A 91 18.21 -7.29 -0.22
CA THR A 91 19.11 -6.18 -0.53
C THR A 91 19.66 -5.51 0.72
N THR A 92 20.93 -5.11 0.67
CA THR A 92 21.66 -4.58 1.83
C THR A 92 21.14 -3.21 2.30
N VAL A 93 20.50 -2.47 1.39
CA VAL A 93 19.84 -1.18 1.63
C VAL A 93 18.51 -1.17 0.86
N GLY A 94 17.44 -0.66 1.47
CA GLY A 94 16.11 -0.71 0.85
C GLY A 94 16.07 -0.10 -0.55
N VAL A 95 15.51 -0.85 -1.51
CA VAL A 95 15.47 -0.55 -2.96
C VAL A 95 14.87 0.83 -3.28
N LEU A 96 14.03 1.37 -2.40
CA LEU A 96 13.35 2.65 -2.54
C LEU A 96 14.14 3.84 -1.96
N LYS A 97 15.26 3.61 -1.26
CA LYS A 97 16.09 4.68 -0.71
C LYS A 97 17.02 5.21 -1.80
N SER A 98 17.06 6.54 -1.97
CA SER A 98 17.93 7.21 -2.94
C SER A 98 19.42 6.86 -2.76
N ARG A 99 19.83 6.52 -1.52
CA ARG A 99 21.20 6.07 -1.19
C ARG A 99 21.55 4.73 -1.83
N PHE A 100 20.57 3.87 -2.12
CA PHE A 100 20.79 2.57 -2.78
C PHE A 100 21.41 2.73 -4.18
N TYR A 101 21.01 3.77 -4.91
CA TYR A 101 21.51 4.03 -6.26
C TYR A 101 22.84 4.80 -6.25
N LEU A 102 23.04 5.67 -5.25
CA LEU A 102 24.18 6.57 -5.16
C LEU A 102 25.42 5.98 -4.45
N SER A 103 25.26 4.99 -3.57
CA SER A 103 26.39 4.39 -2.84
C SER A 103 27.18 3.40 -3.70
N THR A 104 28.50 3.53 -3.75
CA THR A 104 29.40 2.66 -4.52
C THR A 104 29.58 1.27 -3.90
N ASP A 105 29.27 1.12 -2.61
CA ASP A 105 29.47 -0.11 -1.82
C ASP A 105 28.42 -1.21 -2.07
N ILE A 106 27.40 -0.94 -2.89
CA ILE A 106 26.31 -1.87 -3.14
C ILE A 106 26.60 -2.64 -4.44
N PRO A 107 26.55 -3.98 -4.43
CA PRO A 107 26.77 -4.80 -5.61
C PRO A 107 25.92 -4.33 -6.80
N VAL A 108 26.54 -4.22 -7.98
CA VAL A 108 25.87 -3.74 -9.21
C VAL A 108 24.64 -4.59 -9.55
N PHE A 109 24.67 -5.88 -9.20
CA PHE A 109 23.55 -6.81 -9.37
C PHE A 109 22.33 -6.43 -8.51
N GLU A 110 22.52 -6.02 -7.25
CA GLU A 110 21.43 -5.55 -6.38
C GLU A 110 20.80 -4.26 -6.96
N LYS A 111 21.63 -3.35 -7.49
CA LYS A 111 21.15 -2.12 -8.14
C LYS A 111 20.30 -2.41 -9.39
N LEU A 112 20.68 -3.40 -10.19
CA LEU A 112 19.94 -3.81 -11.38
C LEU A 112 18.57 -4.40 -11.03
N ILE A 113 18.51 -5.28 -10.03
CA ILE A 113 17.23 -5.85 -9.54
C ILE A 113 16.35 -4.73 -9.00
N GLY A 114 16.90 -3.82 -8.20
CA GLY A 114 16.17 -2.69 -7.66
C GLY A 114 15.59 -1.79 -8.74
N LEU A 115 16.38 -1.49 -9.78
CA LEU A 115 15.93 -0.70 -10.94
C LEU A 115 14.79 -1.39 -11.69
N ILE A 116 14.86 -2.71 -11.90
CA ILE A 116 13.80 -3.49 -12.56
C ILE A 116 12.51 -3.44 -11.73
N VAL A 117 12.61 -3.61 -10.41
CA VAL A 117 11.46 -3.52 -9.49
C VAL A 117 10.83 -2.12 -9.55
N ILE A 118 11.63 -1.07 -9.49
CA ILE A 118 11.12 0.31 -9.62
C ILE A 118 10.45 0.52 -10.98
N ALA A 119 11.07 0.05 -12.07
CA ALA A 119 10.50 0.16 -13.41
C ALA A 119 9.14 -0.56 -13.51
N LEU A 120 9.01 -1.75 -12.90
CA LEU A 120 7.74 -2.49 -12.84
C LEU A 120 6.68 -1.77 -12.02
N ILE A 121 7.04 -1.15 -10.89
CA ILE A 121 6.11 -0.35 -10.09
C ILE A 121 5.66 0.88 -10.89
N ILE A 122 6.59 1.63 -11.49
CA ILE A 122 6.28 2.80 -12.32
C ILE A 122 5.37 2.39 -13.48
N TRP A 123 5.68 1.29 -14.18
CA TRP A 123 4.85 0.77 -15.25
C TRP A 123 3.43 0.41 -14.76
N SER A 124 3.32 -0.28 -13.62
CA SER A 124 2.03 -0.66 -13.05
C SER A 124 1.19 0.56 -12.69
N VAL A 125 1.78 1.56 -12.04
CA VAL A 125 1.12 2.83 -11.70
C VAL A 125 0.72 3.59 -12.96
N ALA A 126 1.60 3.70 -13.94
CA ALA A 126 1.32 4.39 -15.20
C ALA A 126 0.17 3.72 -15.95
N MET A 127 0.09 2.39 -15.97
CA MET A 127 -1.02 1.65 -16.57
C MET A 127 -2.34 1.87 -15.82
N ILE A 128 -2.33 1.90 -14.48
CA ILE A 128 -3.52 2.21 -13.69
C ILE A 128 -4.02 3.61 -14.02
N VAL A 129 -3.12 4.60 -13.98
CA VAL A 129 -3.46 5.99 -14.26
C VAL A 129 -4.00 6.11 -15.68
N ARG A 130 -3.29 5.60 -16.69
CA ARG A 130 -3.74 5.70 -18.08
C ARG A 130 -5.09 5.03 -18.34
N ASN A 131 -5.33 3.86 -17.74
CA ASN A 131 -6.54 3.09 -18.02
C ASN A 131 -7.74 3.52 -17.17
N HIS A 132 -7.52 4.13 -16.01
CA HIS A 132 -8.60 4.42 -15.04
C HIS A 132 -8.76 5.91 -14.69
N ILE A 133 -7.88 6.81 -15.13
CA ILE A 133 -7.96 8.23 -14.73
C ILE A 133 -9.21 8.93 -15.27
N LEU A 134 -9.63 8.62 -16.49
CA LEU A 134 -10.84 9.19 -17.08
C LEU A 134 -12.08 8.71 -16.31
N SER A 135 -12.19 7.41 -16.08
CA SER A 135 -13.27 6.81 -15.28
C SER A 135 -13.27 7.30 -13.83
N PHE A 136 -12.09 7.58 -13.25
CA PHE A 136 -11.97 8.16 -11.92
C PHE A 136 -12.45 9.61 -11.89
N LEU A 137 -12.09 10.44 -12.88
CA LEU A 137 -12.54 11.84 -12.96
C LEU A 137 -14.06 11.93 -13.15
N GLU A 138 -14.61 11.10 -14.04
CA GLU A 138 -16.06 11.00 -14.24
C GLU A 138 -16.76 10.47 -12.98
N GLY A 139 -16.18 9.46 -12.35
CA GLY A 139 -16.68 8.90 -11.10
C GLY A 139 -16.64 9.89 -9.94
N LEU A 140 -15.67 10.81 -9.90
CA LEU A 140 -15.58 11.86 -8.89
C LEU A 140 -16.64 12.95 -9.13
N ARG A 141 -16.89 13.29 -10.40
CA ARG A 141 -17.97 14.20 -10.80
C ARG A 141 -19.36 13.65 -10.45
N LEU A 142 -19.55 12.34 -10.59
CA LEU A 142 -20.81 11.64 -10.30
C LEU A 142 -20.94 11.17 -8.84
N VAL A 143 -19.95 11.43 -7.98
CA VAL A 143 -19.89 10.94 -6.59
C VAL A 143 -20.21 9.43 -6.54
N SER A 144 -19.53 8.69 -7.42
CA SER A 144 -19.53 7.23 -7.43
C SER A 144 -18.82 6.71 -6.20
N VAL A 145 -19.31 5.59 -5.67
CA VAL A 145 -18.79 5.01 -4.43
C VAL A 145 -17.32 4.61 -4.58
N GLU A 146 -16.93 4.10 -5.75
CA GLU A 146 -15.54 3.69 -6.01
C GLU A 146 -14.61 4.91 -6.06
N ALA A 147 -14.97 5.97 -6.78
CA ALA A 147 -14.11 7.16 -6.90
C ALA A 147 -14.00 7.92 -5.58
N THR A 148 -15.09 8.04 -4.80
CA THR A 148 -15.03 8.68 -3.48
C THR A 148 -14.16 7.89 -2.51
N GLY A 149 -14.23 6.56 -2.53
CA GLY A 149 -13.36 5.71 -1.71
C GLY A 149 -11.88 5.87 -2.06
N VAL A 150 -11.54 5.87 -3.35
CA VAL A 150 -10.16 6.07 -3.82
C VAL A 150 -9.66 7.48 -3.47
N ALA A 151 -10.50 8.52 -3.66
CA ALA A 151 -10.14 9.89 -3.29
C ALA A 151 -9.89 10.04 -1.79
N ALA A 152 -10.74 9.44 -0.95
CA ALA A 152 -10.55 9.45 0.50
C ALA A 152 -9.24 8.75 0.91
N ALA A 153 -8.93 7.60 0.31
CA ALA A 153 -7.68 6.90 0.56
C ALA A 153 -6.45 7.74 0.15
N LEU A 154 -6.49 8.39 -1.01
CA LEU A 154 -5.41 9.27 -1.48
C LEU A 154 -5.22 10.49 -0.57
N LEU A 155 -6.31 11.10 -0.11
CA LEU A 155 -6.26 12.22 0.83
C LEU A 155 -5.66 11.81 2.17
N LEU A 156 -6.11 10.67 2.73
CA LEU A 156 -5.57 10.14 3.99
C LEU A 156 -4.08 9.77 3.88
N LEU A 157 -3.67 9.17 2.76
CA LEU A 157 -2.26 8.87 2.47
C LEU A 157 -1.41 10.15 2.42
N GLY A 158 -1.89 11.18 1.72
CA GLY A 158 -1.22 12.47 1.66
C GLY A 158 -1.11 13.13 3.04
N PHE A 159 -2.17 13.05 3.83
CA PHE A 159 -2.22 13.61 5.18
C PHE A 159 -1.26 12.88 6.14
N SER A 160 -1.28 11.55 6.14
CA SER A 160 -0.38 10.71 6.95
C SER A 160 1.09 11.00 6.63
N LYS A 161 1.47 11.01 5.34
CA LYS A 161 2.85 11.35 4.96
C LYS A 161 3.26 12.77 5.32
N SER A 162 2.32 13.71 5.29
CA SER A 162 2.61 15.09 5.68
C SER A 162 2.92 15.18 7.17
N ILE A 163 2.14 14.49 8.02
CA ILE A 163 2.39 14.41 9.46
C ILE A 163 3.75 13.75 9.74
N ASP A 164 4.04 12.60 9.12
CA ASP A 164 5.32 11.90 9.34
C ASP A 164 6.51 12.74 8.87
N GLY A 165 6.38 13.43 7.74
CA GLY A 165 7.41 14.32 7.21
C GLY A 165 7.64 15.55 8.09
N VAL A 166 6.58 16.10 8.70
CA VAL A 166 6.65 17.22 9.63
C VAL A 166 7.25 16.77 10.96
N ALA A 167 6.84 15.64 11.51
CA ALA A 167 7.43 15.04 12.71
C ALA A 167 8.94 14.81 12.55
N ARG A 168 9.39 14.32 11.37
CA ARG A 168 10.82 14.11 11.08
C ARG A 168 11.63 15.39 10.91
N LYS A 169 10.97 16.52 10.61
CA LYS A 169 11.61 17.86 10.52
C LYS A 169 11.61 18.60 11.85
N LEU A 170 10.74 18.20 12.79
CA LEU A 170 10.60 18.81 14.12
C LEU A 170 11.28 18.00 15.22
N ALA A 171 11.71 16.76 14.96
CA ALA A 171 12.58 16.01 15.85
C ALA A 171 13.97 16.69 15.90
N PRO A 172 14.48 17.06 17.10
CA PRO A 172 15.75 17.76 17.28
C PRO A 172 16.97 16.92 16.91
#